data_AF-A0A7C5JEB7-F1
#
_entry.id   AF-A0A7C5JEB7-F1
#
_cell.length_a   1.000
_cell.length_b   1.000
_cell.length_c   1.000
_cell.angle_alpha   90.00
_cell.angle_beta   90.00
_cell.angle_gamma   90.00
#
_symmetry.space_group_name_H-M   'P 1'
#
loop_
_entity.id
_entity.type
_entity.pdbx_description
1 polymer ?
#
loop_
_entity_poly.entity_id
_entity_poly.type
_entity_poly.pdbx_seq_one_letter_code
_entity_poly.pdbx_strand_id
1 'polypeptide(L)'
;KYSQEAASGEITPKKNKERELELQKERDDLGALEQKLLQKIQEKRQAVYEPIFEKVDKAVKEVGKENNYTIIFNESTGVLLFNIKSDDVSPLVKAKLGM
;
A
#
# COMPACT_ATOMS: atom_id res chain seq x y z
N LYS A 1 -15.66 35.16 -13.44
CA LYS A 1 -17.05 35.32 -12.95
C LYS A 1 -17.06 35.88 -11.53
N TYR A 2 -16.51 35.20 -10.51
CA TYR A 2 -16.47 35.75 -9.13
C TYR A 2 -15.75 37.11 -9.00
N SER A 3 -14.62 37.32 -9.68
CA SER A 3 -13.93 38.61 -9.67
C SER A 3 -14.73 39.76 -10.31
N GLN A 4 -15.71 39.44 -11.15
CA GLN A 4 -16.60 40.42 -11.79
C GLN A 4 -17.82 40.72 -10.90
N GLU A 5 -18.34 39.73 -10.16
CA GLU A 5 -19.49 39.88 -9.25
C GLU A 5 -19.10 40.56 -7.91
N ALA A 6 -17.85 40.39 -7.46
CA ALA A 6 -17.33 41.11 -6.29
C ALA A 6 -17.13 42.62 -6.56
N ALA A 7 -16.93 43.00 -7.82
CA ALA A 7 -16.74 44.39 -8.26
C ALA A 7 -18.06 45.12 -8.56
N SER A 8 -19.18 44.41 -8.77
CA SER A 8 -20.48 45.00 -9.12
C SER A 8 -21.28 45.53 -7.91
N GLY A 9 -20.81 45.32 -6.68
CA GLY A 9 -21.52 45.74 -5.46
C GLY A 9 -22.73 44.88 -5.09
N GLU A 10 -23.05 43.83 -5.86
CA GLU A 10 -24.18 42.91 -5.60
C GLU A 10 -23.89 41.88 -4.50
N ILE A 11 -22.63 41.73 -4.06
CA ILE A 11 -22.27 40.81 -2.97
C ILE A 11 -21.96 41.60 -1.69
N THR A 12 -22.78 41.41 -0.66
CA THR A 12 -22.54 41.97 0.68
C THR A 12 -21.26 41.38 1.27
N PRO A 13 -20.41 42.15 1.99
CA PRO A 13 -19.16 41.66 2.59
C PRO A 13 -19.30 40.36 3.40
N LYS A 14 -20.47 40.16 4.03
CA LYS A 14 -20.81 38.93 4.76
C LYS A 14 -20.83 37.69 3.86
N LYS A 15 -21.43 37.77 2.67
CA LYS A 15 -21.55 36.65 1.72
C LYS A 15 -20.22 36.30 1.06
N ASN A 16 -19.35 37.30 0.85
CA ASN A 16 -17.95 37.05 0.43
C ASN A 16 -17.17 36.30 1.52
N LYS A 17 -17.27 36.73 2.78
CA LYS A 17 -16.59 36.08 3.91
C LYS A 17 -17.07 34.64 4.14
N GLU A 18 -18.37 34.39 4.01
CA GLU A 18 -18.94 33.03 4.10
C GLU A 18 -18.39 32.12 3.00
N ARG A 19 -18.30 32.62 1.76
CA ARG A 19 -17.74 31.87 0.63
C ARG A 19 -16.23 31.64 0.75
N GLU A 20 -15.47 32.59 1.29
CA GLU A 20 -14.05 32.40 1.59
C GLU A 20 -13.82 31.30 2.63
N LEU A 21 -14.64 31.25 3.68
CA LEU A 21 -14.57 30.20 4.69
C LEU A 21 -14.96 28.83 4.12
N GLU A 22 -15.97 28.77 3.25
CA GLU A 22 -16.37 27.55 2.56
C GLU A 22 -15.24 27.02 1.66
N LEU A 23 -14.61 27.90 0.86
CA LEU A 23 -13.48 27.55 0.00
C LEU A 23 -12.26 27.11 0.81
N GLN A 24 -12.00 27.74 1.96
CA GLN A 24 -10.91 27.33 2.84
C GLN A 24 -11.16 25.93 3.40
N LYS A 25 -12.39 25.67 3.86
CA LYS A 25 -12.79 24.35 4.35
C LYS A 25 -12.68 23.27 3.27
N GLU A 26 -13.13 23.56 2.05
CA GLU A 26 -13.03 22.63 0.92
C GLU A 26 -11.58 22.28 0.58
N ARG A 27 -10.66 23.25 0.67
CA ARG A 27 -9.21 23.02 0.49
C ARG A 27 -8.64 22.11 1.57
N ASP A 28 -9.01 22.35 2.84
CA ASP A 28 -8.54 21.56 3.96
C ASP A 28 -9.08 20.11 3.87
N ASP A 29 -10.37 19.96 3.53
CA ASP A 29 -11.02 18.66 3.34
C ASP A 29 -10.40 17.88 2.16
N LEU A 30 -10.05 18.57 1.07
CA LEU A 30 -9.37 17.96 -0.07
C LEU A 30 -7.98 17.43 0.31
N GLY A 31 -7.19 18.22 1.02
CA GLY A 31 -5.87 17.78 1.51
C GLY A 31 -5.96 16.57 2.44
N ALA A 32 -6.95 16.54 3.34
CA ALA A 32 -7.20 15.40 4.21
C ALA A 32 -7.65 14.15 3.42
N LEU A 33 -8.46 14.34 2.38
CA LEU A 33 -8.90 13.24 1.51
C LEU A 33 -7.71 12.61 0.76
N GLU A 34 -6.82 13.42 0.19
CA GLU A 34 -5.63 12.94 -0.50
C GLU A 34 -4.75 12.07 0.41
N GLN A 35 -4.48 12.54 1.64
CA GLN A 35 -3.72 11.77 2.63
C GLN A 35 -4.41 10.44 2.97
N LYS A 36 -5.73 10.47 3.19
CA LYS A 36 -6.53 9.28 3.49
C LYS A 36 -6.53 8.27 2.34
N LEU A 37 -6.54 8.73 1.09
CA LEU A 37 -6.49 7.87 -0.09
C LEU A 37 -5.15 7.16 -0.20
N LEU A 38 -4.03 7.87 0.02
CA LEU A 38 -2.70 7.27 0.05
C LEU A 38 -2.59 6.17 1.13
N GLN A 39 -3.08 6.46 2.33
CA GLN A 39 -3.11 5.47 3.41
C GLN A 39 -3.95 4.24 3.03
N LYS A 40 -5.16 4.45 2.50
CA LYS A 40 -6.03 3.35 2.06
C LYS A 40 -5.39 2.49 0.96
N ILE A 41 -4.64 3.09 0.04
CA ILE A 41 -3.92 2.34 -0.99
C ILE A 41 -2.86 1.45 -0.34
N GLN A 42 -2.11 1.96 0.64
CA GLN A 42 -1.10 1.18 1.36
C GLN A 42 -1.73 0.03 2.15
N GLU A 43 -2.80 0.31 2.90
CA GLU A 43 -3.55 -0.70 3.66
C GLU A 43 -4.11 -1.78 2.74
N LYS A 44 -4.70 -1.40 1.60
CA LYS A 44 -5.23 -2.36 0.62
C LYS A 44 -4.13 -3.20 -0.01
N ARG A 45 -2.95 -2.62 -0.29
CA ARG A 45 -1.78 -3.40 -0.74
C ARG A 45 -1.42 -4.44 0.31
N GLN A 46 -1.26 -4.02 1.56
CA GLN A 46 -0.91 -4.94 2.65
C GLN A 46 -1.94 -6.06 2.79
N ALA A 47 -3.24 -5.73 2.84
CA ALA A 47 -4.32 -6.71 3.00
C ALA A 47 -4.40 -7.72 1.84
N VAL A 48 -3.98 -7.34 0.62
CA VAL A 48 -3.94 -8.25 -0.53
C VAL A 48 -2.67 -9.11 -0.52
N TYR A 49 -1.53 -8.54 -0.11
CA TYR A 49 -0.26 -9.26 -0.08
C TYR A 49 -0.13 -10.21 1.12
N GLU A 50 -0.66 -9.86 2.27
CA GLU A 50 -0.63 -10.67 3.50
C GLU A 50 -1.08 -12.13 3.28
N PRO A 51 -2.25 -12.43 2.69
CA PRO A 51 -2.65 -13.82 2.45
C PRO A 51 -1.77 -14.54 1.43
N ILE A 52 -1.10 -13.82 0.53
CA ILE A 52 -0.14 -14.41 -0.41
C ILE A 52 1.12 -14.82 0.36
N PHE A 53 1.63 -13.95 1.24
CA PHE A 53 2.77 -14.27 2.09
C PHE A 53 2.50 -15.44 3.02
N GLU A 54 1.30 -15.51 3.64
CA GLU A 54 0.91 -16.65 4.48
C GLU A 54 0.88 -17.96 3.70
N LYS A 55 0.35 -17.97 2.47
CA LYS A 55 0.35 -19.16 1.61
C LYS A 55 1.76 -19.60 1.27
N VAL A 56 2.65 -18.67 0.92
CA VAL A 56 4.05 -18.95 0.62
C VAL A 56 4.77 -19.47 1.86
N ASP A 57 4.62 -18.83 3.02
CA ASP A 57 5.21 -19.26 4.29
C ASP A 57 4.77 -20.69 4.66
N LYS A 58 3.48 -20.99 4.52
CA LYS A 58 2.95 -22.34 4.73
C LYS A 58 3.59 -23.35 3.77
N ALA A 59 3.65 -23.04 2.47
CA ALA A 59 4.25 -23.92 1.47
C ALA A 59 5.74 -24.17 1.75
N VAL A 60 6.51 -23.13 2.11
CA VAL A 60 7.93 -23.24 2.49
C VAL A 60 8.09 -24.14 3.73
N LYS A 61 7.26 -23.97 4.76
CA LYS A 61 7.29 -24.80 5.97
C LYS A 61 6.95 -26.26 5.68
N GLU A 62 5.99 -26.53 4.80
CA GLU A 62 5.65 -27.89 4.38
C GLU A 62 6.83 -28.54 3.63
N VAL A 63 7.41 -27.84 2.65
CA VAL A 63 8.58 -28.33 1.91
C VAL A 63 9.75 -28.62 2.87
N GLY A 64 9.99 -27.72 3.83
CA GLY A 64 11.03 -27.91 4.84
C GLY A 64 10.84 -29.18 5.66
N LYS A 65 9.61 -29.43 6.12
CA LYS A 65 9.27 -30.63 6.90
C LYS A 65 9.34 -31.91 6.08
N GLU A 66 8.78 -31.91 4.87
CA GLU A 66 8.71 -33.10 4.01
C GLU A 66 10.07 -33.56 3.50
N ASN A 67 11.00 -32.62 3.32
CA ASN A 67 12.33 -32.88 2.76
C ASN A 67 13.45 -32.79 3.80
N ASN A 68 13.11 -32.66 5.08
CA ASN A 68 14.06 -32.59 6.21
C ASN A 68 15.06 -31.42 6.12
N TYR A 69 14.66 -30.28 5.54
CA TYR A 69 15.48 -29.07 5.58
C TYR A 69 15.40 -28.43 6.96
N THR A 70 16.56 -28.17 7.57
CA THR A 70 16.64 -27.48 8.86
C THR A 70 16.41 -25.97 8.70
N ILE A 71 16.89 -25.38 7.61
CA ILE A 71 16.80 -23.94 7.32
C ILE A 71 16.59 -23.75 5.82
N ILE A 72 15.69 -22.84 5.44
CA ILE A 72 15.48 -22.38 4.06
C ILE A 72 15.74 -20.87 4.04
N PHE A 73 16.58 -20.42 3.11
CA PHE A 73 16.91 -19.00 2.94
C PHE A 73 16.25 -18.42 1.69
N ASN A 74 15.82 -17.16 1.79
CA ASN A 74 15.35 -16.40 0.64
C ASN A 74 16.50 -15.54 0.09
N GLU A 75 17.09 -15.95 -1.03
CA GLU A 75 18.21 -15.25 -1.68
C GLU A 75 17.84 -13.82 -2.12
N SER A 76 16.56 -13.54 -2.44
CA SER A 76 16.13 -12.21 -2.89
C SER A 76 16.25 -11.11 -1.84
N THR A 77 16.39 -11.48 -0.55
CA THR A 77 16.53 -10.52 0.55
C THR A 77 17.90 -9.87 0.63
N GLY A 78 18.92 -10.44 -0.04
CA GLY A 78 20.30 -9.96 0.05
C GLY A 78 20.95 -10.15 1.43
N VAL A 79 20.28 -10.83 2.37
CA VAL A 79 20.80 -11.09 3.73
C VAL A 79 21.98 -12.07 3.70
N LEU A 80 22.03 -12.95 2.70
CA LEU A 80 23.06 -13.96 2.56
C LEU A 80 24.25 -13.42 1.77
N LEU A 81 25.37 -13.14 2.46
CA LEU A 81 26.57 -12.59 1.83
C LEU A 81 27.40 -13.62 1.05
N PHE A 82 27.29 -14.91 1.42
CA PHE A 82 27.96 -16.02 0.76
C PHE A 82 27.18 -17.31 1.02
N ASN A 83 26.99 -18.13 0.00
CA ASN A 83 26.57 -19.52 0.14
C ASN A 83 27.40 -20.41 -0.80
N ILE A 84 27.51 -21.68 -0.44
CA ILE A 84 27.96 -22.71 -1.37
C ILE A 84 26.69 -23.15 -2.11
N LYS A 85 26.80 -23.43 -3.43
CA LYS A 85 25.68 -23.96 -4.24
C LYS A 85 24.84 -24.95 -3.43
N SER A 86 23.65 -24.51 -3.04
CA SER A 86 22.70 -25.27 -2.25
C SER A 86 21.55 -25.76 -3.13
N ASP A 87 20.75 -26.66 -2.59
CA ASP A 87 19.53 -27.12 -3.26
C ASP A 87 18.53 -25.96 -3.37
N ASP A 88 18.08 -25.71 -4.60
CA ASP A 88 16.99 -24.77 -4.86
C ASP A 88 15.64 -25.47 -4.62
N VAL A 89 14.95 -25.06 -3.56
CA VAL A 89 13.63 -25.57 -3.19
C VAL A 89 12.49 -24.79 -3.84
N SER A 90 12.76 -23.74 -4.60
CA SER A 90 11.75 -22.91 -5.27
C SER A 90 10.78 -23.72 -6.15
N PRO A 91 11.23 -24.74 -6.92
CA PRO A 91 10.31 -25.59 -7.69
C PRO A 91 9.32 -26.36 -6.81
N LEU A 92 9.76 -26.86 -5.65
CA LEU A 92 8.91 -27.61 -4.71
C LEU A 92 7.85 -26.70 -4.08
N VAL A 93 8.25 -25.48 -3.70
CA VAL A 93 7.35 -24.47 -3.15
C VAL A 93 6.32 -24.03 -4.18
N LYS A 94 6.72 -23.82 -5.44
CA LYS A 94 5.79 -23.50 -6.53
C LYS A 94 4.77 -24.61 -6.76
N ALA A 95 5.22 -25.87 -6.79
CA ALA A 95 4.33 -27.02 -6.90
C ALA A 95 3.29 -27.07 -5.77
N LYS A 96 3.69 -26.80 -4.52
CA LYS A 96 2.78 -26.69 -3.36
C LYS A 96 1.74 -25.57 -3.48
N LEU A 97 2.10 -24.51 -4.19
CA LEU A 97 1.21 -23.38 -4.46
C LEU A 97 0.37 -23.56 -5.75
N GLY A 98 0.58 -24.65 -6.49
CA GLY A 98 -0.10 -24.93 -7.75
C GLY A 98 0.39 -24.10 -8.93
N MET A 99 1.68 -23.72 -8.92
CA MET A 99 2.36 -22.92 -9.95
C MET A 99 3.44 -23.71 -10.68
#